data_AF-A0A5N6T9W2-F1
#
_entry.id   AF-A0A5N6T9W2-F1
#
_cell.length_a   1.000
_cell.length_b   1.000
_cell.length_c   1.000
_cell.angle_alpha   90.00
_cell.angle_beta   90.00
_cell.angle_gamma   90.00
#
_symmetry.space_group_name_H-M   'P 1'
#
loop_
_entity.id
_entity.type
_entity.pdbx_description
1 polymer ?
#
loop_
_entity_poly.entity_id
_entity_poly.type
_entity_poly.pdbx_seq_one_letter_code
_entity_poly.pdbx_strand_id
1 'polypeptide(L)'
;MAPKVLVVLTSQAQIPGRDHATGWFLPEFAHPWEVLHEKVELTIASPKGGEAPLDPSSIKMFESDPVSTKFLNEQQSLWKNTHKLADFLPRVSEFDAIFYVGGHGPMFDLHYDETSLALIQAFAAAGKPVSAVCHGPTVFVKATTKSGQPLLANSTVTAFTNVEEDQAQLTALMPYLVEDEMNKIPGCKFVKADQPWGEKVVVSKTSDGATLITGQNPASATGTTLTAMIPPHFYGPPIWGIDRDGPGTKLAKRLAAAKGVAALQNVCCFIASAHMKRYARDEADRPALAGLTVAAQGSQDGYDRDLFPHWISQGHSCDTREVVLARDGEDVEKNDSCSPTSGTWYSPYDGKTWTDKSDLDIDHVVPLSNAWKSGASDWTTDQRQAFANDLENPQLLAVTNSVNREKSDDGPEDWKPPLTSYYCTYAKMWVRVKSVYNLTITQDEKGALVDMLDSC
;
A
#
# COMPACT_ATOMS: atom_id res chain seq x y z
N MET A 1 12.45 -26.57 -10.07
CA MET A 1 13.00 -26.21 -8.74
C MET A 1 12.28 -24.95 -8.30
N ALA A 2 12.02 -24.79 -7.00
CA ALA A 2 11.46 -23.53 -6.49
C ALA A 2 12.45 -22.39 -6.77
N PRO A 3 11.97 -21.16 -7.08
CA PRO A 3 12.85 -20.01 -7.21
C PRO A 3 13.64 -19.76 -5.92
N LYS A 4 14.86 -19.24 -6.05
CA LYS A 4 15.73 -18.92 -4.91
C LYS A 4 15.92 -17.41 -4.76
N VAL A 5 15.78 -16.88 -3.55
CA VAL A 5 15.97 -15.45 -3.27
C VAL A 5 17.06 -15.26 -2.23
N LEU A 6 18.03 -14.40 -2.53
CA LEU A 6 19.01 -13.95 -1.57
C LEU A 6 18.42 -12.75 -0.80
N VAL A 7 18.14 -12.94 0.48
CA VAL A 7 17.66 -11.89 1.39
C VAL A 7 18.86 -11.32 2.14
N VAL A 8 19.04 -10.00 2.09
CA VAL A 8 20.17 -9.30 2.69
C VAL A 8 19.70 -8.44 3.85
N LEU A 9 20.26 -8.71 5.04
CA LEU A 9 20.08 -7.93 6.25
C LEU A 9 21.35 -7.12 6.54
N THR A 10 21.20 -5.97 7.20
CA THR A 10 22.32 -5.20 7.75
C THR A 10 23.06 -5.97 8.85
N SER A 11 24.31 -5.62 9.08
CA SER A 11 25.13 -6.01 10.24
C SER A 11 25.42 -4.81 11.18
N GLN A 12 24.70 -3.69 11.01
CA GLN A 12 24.84 -2.49 11.82
C GLN A 12 23.83 -2.48 12.99
N ALA A 13 24.33 -2.52 14.23
CA ALA A 13 23.49 -2.58 15.44
C ALA A 13 23.28 -1.22 16.14
N GLN A 14 24.04 -0.19 15.76
CA GLN A 14 24.02 1.13 16.39
C GLN A 14 24.26 2.23 15.37
N ILE A 15 23.68 3.40 15.58
CA ILE A 15 24.05 4.60 14.83
C ILE A 15 25.45 5.04 15.27
N PRO A 16 26.45 5.12 14.35
CA PRO A 16 27.81 5.50 14.71
C PRO A 16 27.89 6.83 15.46
N GLY A 17 28.64 6.84 16.57
CA GLY A 17 28.84 8.04 17.39
C GLY A 17 27.63 8.44 18.25
N ARG A 18 26.62 7.59 18.35
CA ARG A 18 25.41 7.82 19.15
C ARG A 18 25.10 6.61 20.01
N ASP A 19 24.48 6.83 21.17
CA ASP A 19 23.89 5.77 21.99
C ASP A 19 22.47 5.48 21.50
N HIS A 20 22.35 5.00 20.26
CA HIS A 20 21.07 4.69 19.64
C HIS A 20 21.18 3.35 18.90
N ALA A 21 20.46 2.34 19.39
CA ALA A 21 20.38 1.03 18.75
C ALA A 21 19.67 1.14 17.39
N THR A 22 20.05 0.31 16.44
CA THR A 22 19.36 0.16 15.16
C THR A 22 19.57 -1.26 14.61
N GLY A 23 19.07 -1.53 13.42
CA GLY A 23 19.16 -2.81 12.77
C GLY A 23 18.35 -2.87 11.49
N TRP A 24 17.97 -4.08 11.11
CA TRP A 24 16.89 -4.30 10.16
C TRP A 24 15.53 -4.13 10.85
N PHE A 25 14.49 -3.75 10.10
CA PHE A 25 13.17 -3.42 10.64
C PHE A 25 12.21 -4.62 10.58
N LEU A 26 11.59 -5.00 11.70
CA LEU A 26 10.84 -6.25 11.86
C LEU A 26 9.82 -6.59 10.75
N PRO A 27 8.79 -5.74 10.50
CA PRO A 27 7.76 -6.04 9.49
C PRO A 27 8.33 -6.10 8.06
N GLU A 28 9.47 -5.46 7.81
CA GLU A 28 10.11 -5.43 6.50
C GLU A 28 10.80 -6.73 6.10
N PHE A 29 10.94 -7.67 7.05
CA PHE A 29 11.29 -9.06 6.74
C PHE A 29 10.14 -10.02 7.04
N ALA A 30 9.42 -9.82 8.14
CA ALA A 30 8.34 -10.71 8.56
C ALA A 30 7.24 -10.84 7.49
N HIS A 31 6.78 -9.72 6.92
CA HIS A 31 5.71 -9.73 5.93
C HIS A 31 6.14 -10.33 4.59
N PRO A 32 7.30 -9.94 4.01
CA PRO A 32 7.93 -10.67 2.91
C PRO A 32 8.05 -12.17 3.13
N TRP A 33 8.50 -12.59 4.31
CA TRP A 33 8.69 -13.99 4.63
C TRP A 33 7.37 -14.76 4.65
N GLU A 34 6.33 -14.23 5.31
CA GLU A 34 5.01 -14.91 5.42
C GLU A 34 4.43 -15.22 4.04
N VAL A 35 4.63 -14.34 3.06
CA VAL A 35 4.18 -14.54 1.68
C VAL A 35 5.02 -15.56 0.91
N LEU A 36 6.34 -15.52 1.11
CA LEU A 36 7.33 -16.16 0.23
C LEU A 36 7.76 -17.55 0.68
N HIS A 37 7.83 -17.80 1.99
CA HIS A 37 8.58 -18.94 2.54
C HIS A 37 8.09 -20.32 2.08
N GLU A 38 6.82 -20.46 1.69
CA GLU A 38 6.28 -21.71 1.13
C GLU A 38 6.50 -21.85 -0.39
N LYS A 39 6.86 -20.75 -1.08
CA LYS A 39 6.90 -20.65 -2.54
C LYS A 39 8.31 -20.55 -3.09
N VAL A 40 9.25 -20.03 -2.30
CA VAL A 40 10.65 -19.81 -2.69
C VAL A 40 11.62 -20.29 -1.63
N GLU A 41 12.82 -20.67 -2.07
CA GLU A 41 13.92 -20.95 -1.17
C GLU A 41 14.60 -19.61 -0.78
N LEU A 42 14.46 -19.22 0.48
CA LEU A 42 15.09 -18.00 1.01
C LEU A 42 16.47 -18.34 1.60
N THR A 43 17.51 -17.66 1.11
CA THR A 43 18.84 -17.67 1.75
C THR A 43 19.09 -16.32 2.38
N ILE A 44 19.34 -16.30 3.69
CA ILE A 44 19.50 -15.05 4.44
C ILE A 44 21.00 -14.80 4.67
N ALA A 45 21.45 -13.61 4.30
CA ALA A 45 22.83 -13.19 4.42
C ALA A 45 22.95 -11.80 5.06
N SER A 46 24.09 -11.53 5.68
CA SER A 46 24.48 -10.20 6.14
C SER A 46 25.97 -9.97 5.91
N PRO A 47 26.47 -8.72 5.85
CA PRO A 47 27.88 -8.44 5.63
C PRO A 47 28.84 -9.22 6.55
N LYS A 48 28.50 -9.35 7.84
CA LYS A 48 29.31 -10.06 8.83
C LYS A 48 28.97 -11.56 8.95
N GLY A 49 27.81 -11.99 8.48
CA GLY A 49 27.24 -13.30 8.85
C GLY A 49 26.90 -13.38 10.34
N GLY A 50 26.38 -14.51 10.79
CA GLY A 50 25.93 -14.68 12.18
C GLY A 50 24.68 -13.87 12.48
N GLU A 51 24.59 -13.27 13.68
CA GLU A 51 23.42 -12.53 14.11
C GLU A 51 23.34 -11.14 13.44
N ALA A 52 22.31 -10.94 12.63
CA ALA A 52 21.92 -9.66 12.07
C ALA A 52 21.07 -8.88 13.11
N PRO A 53 21.49 -7.67 13.50
CA PRO A 53 20.82 -6.89 14.55
C PRO A 53 19.43 -6.45 14.11
N LEU A 54 18.43 -6.74 14.93
CA LEU A 54 17.05 -6.28 14.77
C LEU A 54 16.85 -4.96 15.50
N ASP A 55 16.20 -3.99 14.85
CA ASP A 55 15.90 -2.69 15.45
C ASP A 55 14.86 -2.85 16.58
N PRO A 56 15.21 -2.53 17.85
CA PRO A 56 14.28 -2.68 18.97
C PRO A 56 13.02 -1.81 18.86
N SER A 57 13.11 -0.67 18.16
CA SER A 57 11.95 0.21 17.96
C SER A 57 10.88 -0.46 17.10
N SER A 58 11.29 -1.27 16.12
CA SER A 58 10.39 -2.02 15.25
C SER A 58 9.61 -3.10 15.99
N ILE A 59 10.24 -3.75 16.99
CA ILE A 59 9.55 -4.73 17.85
C ILE A 59 8.42 -4.05 18.62
N LYS A 60 8.72 -2.90 19.24
CA LYS A 60 7.75 -2.15 20.03
C LYS A 60 6.64 -1.57 19.16
N MET A 61 6.97 -1.02 18.00
CA MET A 61 6.01 -0.39 17.10
C MET A 61 5.03 -1.41 16.48
N PHE A 62 5.45 -2.67 16.33
CA PHE A 62 4.67 -3.74 15.70
C PHE A 62 4.29 -4.86 16.69
N GLU A 63 4.19 -4.55 17.99
CA GLU A 63 3.82 -5.53 19.01
C GLU A 63 2.37 -6.05 18.89
N SER A 64 1.51 -5.30 18.19
CA SER A 64 0.13 -5.67 17.88
C SER A 64 -0.04 -6.34 16.52
N ASP A 65 1.02 -6.41 15.70
CA ASP A 65 0.97 -7.04 14.38
C ASP A 65 1.16 -8.56 14.51
N PRO A 66 0.14 -9.38 14.18
CA PRO A 66 0.21 -10.83 14.34
C PRO A 66 1.29 -11.48 13.46
N VAL A 67 1.59 -10.92 12.28
CA VAL A 67 2.63 -11.48 11.39
C VAL A 67 4.01 -11.22 11.99
N SER A 68 4.27 -9.98 12.41
CA SER A 68 5.55 -9.60 13.04
C SER A 68 5.80 -10.34 14.35
N THR A 69 4.78 -10.45 15.21
CA THR A 69 4.92 -11.14 16.50
C THR A 69 5.13 -12.65 16.35
N LYS A 70 4.39 -13.31 15.46
CA LYS A 70 4.61 -14.73 15.12
C LYS A 70 6.02 -14.95 14.59
N PHE A 71 6.43 -14.14 13.60
CA PHE A 71 7.77 -14.22 13.00
C PHE A 71 8.88 -14.02 14.04
N LEU A 72 8.74 -13.01 14.91
CA LEU A 72 9.69 -12.72 15.98
C LEU A 72 9.88 -13.90 16.94
N ASN A 73 8.80 -14.61 17.25
CA ASN A 73 8.82 -15.73 18.18
C ASN A 73 9.34 -17.02 17.54
N GLU A 74 9.01 -17.27 16.28
CA GLU A 74 9.20 -18.59 15.65
C GLU A 74 10.41 -18.66 14.72
N GLN A 75 10.82 -17.53 14.11
CA GLN A 75 11.76 -17.52 12.99
C GLN A 75 13.15 -16.96 13.32
N GLN A 76 13.50 -16.88 14.62
CA GLN A 76 14.75 -16.25 15.09
C GLN A 76 16.02 -16.81 14.45
N SER A 77 16.01 -18.09 14.08
CA SER A 77 17.16 -18.71 13.42
C SER A 77 17.54 -18.02 12.10
N LEU A 78 16.59 -17.39 11.40
CA LEU A 78 16.82 -16.74 10.11
C LEU A 78 17.76 -15.55 10.22
N TRP A 79 17.62 -14.72 11.25
CA TRP A 79 18.50 -13.57 11.45
C TRP A 79 19.62 -13.84 12.47
N LYS A 80 19.52 -14.87 13.33
CA LYS A 80 20.62 -15.25 14.23
C LYS A 80 21.76 -16.00 13.55
N ASN A 81 21.49 -16.65 12.41
CA ASN A 81 22.45 -17.50 11.71
C ASN A 81 22.57 -17.11 10.24
N THR A 82 22.70 -15.82 9.94
CA THR A 82 22.88 -15.37 8.56
C THR A 82 24.19 -15.88 7.98
N HIS A 83 24.19 -16.19 6.69
CA HIS A 83 25.41 -16.44 5.94
C HIS A 83 26.21 -15.14 5.75
N LYS A 84 27.51 -15.25 5.53
CA LYS A 84 28.32 -14.08 5.18
C LYS A 84 28.03 -13.67 3.75
N LEU A 85 27.71 -12.39 3.53
CA LEU A 85 27.28 -11.88 2.23
C LEU A 85 28.31 -12.16 1.11
N ALA A 86 29.60 -12.05 1.43
CA ALA A 86 30.70 -12.30 0.50
C ALA A 86 30.72 -13.71 -0.09
N ASP A 87 30.13 -14.70 0.59
CA ASP A 87 30.10 -16.08 0.13
C ASP A 87 29.21 -16.25 -1.12
N PHE A 88 28.32 -15.29 -1.41
CA PHE A 88 27.35 -15.38 -2.51
C PHE A 88 27.76 -14.65 -3.78
N LEU A 89 28.77 -13.77 -3.74
CA LEU A 89 29.26 -13.12 -4.95
C LEU A 89 29.69 -14.11 -6.06
N PRO A 90 30.41 -15.21 -5.77
CA PRO A 90 30.70 -16.23 -6.79
C PRO A 90 29.50 -17.13 -7.13
N ARG A 91 28.37 -17.00 -6.43
CA ARG A 91 27.19 -17.90 -6.48
C ARG A 91 25.92 -17.19 -6.94
N VAL A 92 26.04 -16.00 -7.53
CA VAL A 92 24.90 -15.22 -8.06
C VAL A 92 24.04 -16.03 -9.03
N SER A 93 24.63 -16.99 -9.76
CA SER A 93 23.89 -17.88 -10.66
C SER A 93 22.88 -18.79 -9.96
N GLU A 94 23.04 -19.07 -8.67
CA GLU A 94 22.15 -19.95 -7.88
C GLU A 94 20.82 -19.27 -7.51
N PHE A 95 20.75 -17.95 -7.57
CA PHE A 95 19.60 -17.16 -7.13
C PHE A 95 18.81 -16.61 -8.30
N ASP A 96 17.51 -16.45 -8.15
CA ASP A 96 16.64 -15.81 -9.14
C ASP A 96 16.45 -14.33 -8.86
N ALA A 97 16.56 -13.89 -7.59
CA ALA A 97 16.44 -12.49 -7.19
C ALA A 97 17.25 -12.16 -5.93
N ILE A 98 17.46 -10.87 -5.68
CA ILE A 98 18.04 -10.35 -4.44
C ILE A 98 17.08 -9.32 -3.82
N PHE A 99 16.90 -9.42 -2.49
CA PHE A 99 16.02 -8.57 -1.70
C PHE A 99 16.77 -7.96 -0.51
N TYR A 100 16.72 -6.65 -0.38
CA TYR A 100 17.31 -5.92 0.74
C TYR A 100 16.23 -5.44 1.70
N VAL A 101 16.31 -5.91 2.95
CA VAL A 101 15.45 -5.44 4.04
C VAL A 101 15.94 -4.08 4.51
N GLY A 102 15.02 -3.17 4.85
CA GLY A 102 15.35 -1.84 5.35
C GLY A 102 15.56 -1.80 6.87
N GLY A 103 15.04 -0.76 7.53
CA GLY A 103 15.55 -0.24 8.82
C GLY A 103 16.72 0.72 8.62
N HIS A 104 17.15 1.45 9.65
CA HIS A 104 18.22 2.45 9.47
C HIS A 104 19.62 1.84 9.33
N GLY A 105 19.85 0.58 9.75
CA GLY A 105 21.16 -0.06 9.68
C GLY A 105 21.85 -0.06 8.29
N PRO A 106 21.18 -0.43 7.19
CA PRO A 106 21.69 -0.35 5.80
C PRO A 106 22.36 0.98 5.42
N MET A 107 21.93 2.10 6.02
CA MET A 107 22.51 3.43 5.81
C MET A 107 23.96 3.55 6.31
N PHE A 108 24.42 2.60 7.12
CA PHE A 108 25.72 2.64 7.79
C PHE A 108 26.62 1.45 7.44
N ASP A 109 26.18 0.51 6.62
CA ASP A 109 27.04 -0.57 6.12
C ASP A 109 26.80 -0.88 4.65
N LEU A 110 25.58 -1.26 4.28
CA LEU A 110 25.28 -1.84 2.98
C LEU A 110 25.41 -0.85 1.81
N HIS A 111 25.18 0.45 2.04
CA HIS A 111 25.22 1.45 0.97
C HIS A 111 26.63 1.71 0.39
N TYR A 112 27.69 1.33 1.10
CA TYR A 112 29.08 1.42 0.63
C TYR A 112 29.81 0.08 0.66
N ASP A 113 29.15 -1.00 1.08
CA ASP A 113 29.77 -2.32 1.13
C ASP A 113 30.07 -2.81 -0.30
N GLU A 114 31.34 -3.03 -0.60
CA GLU A 114 31.80 -3.40 -1.94
C GLU A 114 31.18 -4.72 -2.43
N THR A 115 30.92 -5.66 -1.52
CA THR A 115 30.28 -6.93 -1.85
C THR A 115 28.82 -6.71 -2.24
N SER A 116 28.08 -5.93 -1.46
CA SER A 116 26.69 -5.55 -1.73
C SER A 116 26.57 -4.87 -3.09
N LEU A 117 27.41 -3.87 -3.36
CA LEU A 117 27.43 -3.16 -4.65
C LEU A 117 27.74 -4.11 -5.82
N ALA A 118 28.70 -5.03 -5.64
CA ALA A 118 29.06 -6.01 -6.65
C ALA A 118 27.94 -7.05 -6.89
N LEU A 119 27.24 -7.49 -5.84
CA LEU A 119 26.08 -8.37 -5.95
C LEU A 119 24.96 -7.69 -6.74
N ILE A 120 24.58 -6.46 -6.38
CA ILE A 120 23.54 -5.71 -7.11
C ILE A 120 23.88 -5.61 -8.60
N GLN A 121 25.13 -5.23 -8.92
CA GLN A 121 25.59 -5.17 -10.31
C GLN A 121 25.52 -6.54 -11.00
N ALA A 122 25.89 -7.62 -10.32
CA ALA A 122 25.88 -8.97 -10.89
C ALA A 122 24.47 -9.50 -11.13
N PHE A 123 23.53 -9.26 -10.20
CA PHE A 123 22.12 -9.62 -10.36
C PHE A 123 21.49 -8.81 -11.50
N ALA A 124 21.65 -7.49 -11.51
CA ALA A 124 21.09 -6.63 -12.55
C ALA A 124 21.67 -6.96 -13.94
N ALA A 125 22.99 -7.15 -14.06
CA ALA A 125 23.61 -7.54 -15.33
C ALA A 125 23.18 -8.93 -15.83
N ALA A 126 22.69 -9.79 -14.94
CA ALA A 126 22.09 -11.08 -15.29
C ALA A 126 20.58 -10.97 -15.62
N GLY A 127 20.00 -9.77 -15.60
CA GLY A 127 18.57 -9.52 -15.81
C GLY A 127 17.70 -9.99 -14.63
N LYS A 128 18.30 -10.29 -13.48
CA LYS A 128 17.61 -10.79 -12.29
C LYS A 128 17.02 -9.63 -11.49
N PRO A 129 15.81 -9.79 -10.91
CA PRO A 129 15.19 -8.75 -10.10
C PRO A 129 16.06 -8.34 -8.91
N VAL A 130 16.17 -7.02 -8.70
CA VAL A 130 16.77 -6.40 -7.52
C VAL A 130 15.68 -5.62 -6.78
N SER A 131 15.52 -5.86 -5.48
CA SER A 131 14.44 -5.27 -4.68
C SER A 131 14.92 -4.75 -3.34
N ALA A 132 14.27 -3.71 -2.84
CA ALA A 132 14.48 -3.22 -1.48
C ALA A 132 13.28 -2.44 -0.93
N VAL A 133 13.18 -2.30 0.39
CA VAL A 133 12.11 -1.53 1.06
C VAL A 133 12.65 -0.54 2.09
N CYS A 134 11.94 0.57 2.31
CA CYS A 134 12.22 1.58 3.34
C CYS A 134 13.56 2.29 3.12
N HIS A 135 14.52 2.18 4.04
CA HIS A 135 15.90 2.62 3.82
C HIS A 135 16.73 1.62 3.02
N GLY A 136 16.28 0.37 2.87
CA GLY A 136 16.97 -0.65 2.07
C GLY A 136 17.38 -0.18 0.66
N PRO A 137 16.54 0.57 -0.10
CA PRO A 137 16.88 1.14 -1.40
C PRO A 137 18.13 2.04 -1.41
N THR A 138 18.64 2.46 -0.24
CA THR A 138 19.92 3.14 -0.12
C THR A 138 21.08 2.41 -0.79
N VAL A 139 21.03 1.07 -0.85
CA VAL A 139 22.05 0.24 -1.50
C VAL A 139 22.17 0.51 -3.00
N PHE A 140 21.13 1.06 -3.62
CA PHE A 140 21.12 1.38 -5.04
C PHE A 140 21.72 2.75 -5.37
N VAL A 141 21.90 3.64 -4.38
CA VAL A 141 22.39 5.02 -4.59
C VAL A 141 23.79 5.02 -5.20
N LYS A 142 24.68 4.14 -4.72
CA LYS A 142 26.06 4.00 -5.22
C LYS A 142 26.25 2.83 -6.19
N ALA A 143 25.20 2.03 -6.44
CA ALA A 143 25.28 0.91 -7.35
C ALA A 143 25.42 1.41 -8.80
N THR A 144 26.23 0.70 -9.58
CA THR A 144 26.46 1.03 -10.99
C THR A 144 26.30 -0.22 -11.86
N THR A 145 25.93 -0.01 -13.11
CA THR A 145 26.01 -1.04 -14.16
C THR A 145 27.48 -1.36 -14.47
N LYS A 146 27.73 -2.44 -15.21
CA LYS A 146 29.09 -2.80 -15.67
C LYS A 146 29.79 -1.71 -16.48
N SER A 147 29.04 -0.80 -17.11
CA SER A 147 29.60 0.33 -17.87
C SER A 147 29.93 1.54 -16.99
N GLY A 148 29.69 1.46 -15.68
CA GLY A 148 29.90 2.55 -14.73
C GLY A 148 28.74 3.55 -14.64
N GLN A 149 27.64 3.34 -15.37
CA GLN A 149 26.45 4.19 -15.25
C GLN A 149 25.74 3.94 -13.92
N PRO A 150 25.16 4.97 -13.26
CA PRO A 150 24.32 4.77 -12.09
C PRO A 150 23.21 3.77 -12.37
N LEU A 151 23.01 2.80 -11.47
CA LEU A 151 22.01 1.75 -11.65
C LEU A 151 20.59 2.34 -11.77
N LEU A 152 20.32 3.41 -11.02
CA LEU A 152 19.02 4.07 -10.97
C LEU A 152 18.81 5.12 -12.08
N ALA A 153 19.76 5.33 -13.00
CA ALA A 153 19.59 6.31 -14.07
C ALA A 153 18.33 6.02 -14.91
N ASN A 154 17.48 7.04 -15.10
CA ASN A 154 16.18 6.94 -15.80
C ASN A 154 15.15 5.98 -15.18
N SER A 155 15.38 5.50 -13.95
CA SER A 155 14.41 4.66 -13.23
C SER A 155 13.37 5.51 -12.49
N THR A 156 12.22 4.92 -12.19
CA THR A 156 11.29 5.48 -11.18
C THR A 156 11.45 4.65 -9.91
N VAL A 157 11.57 5.30 -8.77
CA VAL A 157 11.83 4.65 -7.47
C VAL A 157 11.05 5.31 -6.35
N THR A 158 10.93 4.59 -5.24
CA THR A 158 10.53 5.13 -3.94
C THR A 158 11.49 4.62 -2.88
N ALA A 159 11.52 5.25 -1.72
CA ALA A 159 12.25 4.82 -0.52
C ALA A 159 11.67 5.59 0.67
N PHE A 160 12.19 5.37 1.87
CA PHE A 160 11.78 6.14 3.04
C PHE A 160 11.97 7.63 2.78
N THR A 161 10.91 8.41 3.00
CA THR A 161 10.87 9.81 2.62
C THR A 161 11.48 10.70 3.68
N ASN A 162 11.91 11.89 3.28
CA ASN A 162 12.43 12.89 4.23
C ASN A 162 11.39 13.25 5.31
N VAL A 163 10.10 13.29 4.93
CA VAL A 163 9.00 13.60 5.86
C VAL A 163 8.83 12.49 6.90
N GLU A 164 8.91 11.23 6.47
CA GLU A 164 8.84 10.09 7.41
C GLU A 164 10.08 10.06 8.33
N GLU A 165 11.26 10.43 7.81
CA GLU A 165 12.49 10.57 8.63
C GLU A 165 12.37 11.65 9.70
N ASP A 166 11.82 12.81 9.33
CA ASP A 166 11.55 13.89 10.28
C ASP A 166 10.54 13.46 11.35
N GLN A 167 9.51 12.70 10.96
CA GLN A 167 8.50 12.16 11.89
C GLN A 167 9.06 11.07 12.80
N ALA A 168 10.01 10.27 12.31
CA ALA A 168 10.77 9.33 13.12
C ALA A 168 11.75 10.05 14.08
N GLN A 169 12.00 11.36 13.87
CA GLN A 169 12.91 12.20 14.65
C GLN A 169 14.38 11.75 14.56
N LEU A 170 14.77 11.12 13.45
CA LEU A 170 16.12 10.56 13.25
C LEU A 170 16.93 11.27 12.16
N THR A 171 16.36 12.28 11.49
CA THR A 171 17.02 13.08 10.44
C THR A 171 18.43 13.52 10.81
N ALA A 172 18.61 14.08 12.01
CA ALA A 172 19.91 14.58 12.49
C ALA A 172 20.93 13.47 12.85
N LEU A 173 20.48 12.21 12.87
CA LEU A 173 21.30 11.03 13.14
C LEU A 173 21.71 10.31 11.85
N MET A 174 21.03 10.60 10.73
CA MET A 174 21.32 9.96 9.45
C MET A 174 22.54 10.55 8.77
N PRO A 175 23.36 9.73 8.07
CA PRO A 175 24.54 10.21 7.36
C PRO A 175 24.17 11.04 6.12
N TYR A 176 22.98 10.80 5.58
CA TYR A 176 22.30 11.52 4.50
C TYR A 176 20.84 11.03 4.45
N LEU A 177 20.00 11.69 3.67
CA LEU A 177 18.63 11.26 3.43
C LEU A 177 18.52 10.51 2.10
N VAL A 178 17.88 9.33 2.11
CA VAL A 178 17.83 8.45 0.93
C VAL A 178 17.11 9.12 -0.24
N GLU A 179 15.99 9.79 0.04
CA GLU A 179 15.24 10.56 -0.96
C GLU A 179 16.12 11.63 -1.61
N ASP A 180 16.87 12.41 -0.82
CA ASP A 180 17.76 13.45 -1.35
C ASP A 180 18.85 12.88 -2.25
N GLU A 181 19.47 11.77 -1.85
CA GLU A 181 20.49 11.13 -2.67
C GLU A 181 19.93 10.54 -3.97
N MET A 182 18.72 9.95 -3.93
CA MET A 182 18.06 9.45 -5.13
C MET A 182 17.67 10.57 -6.10
N ASN A 183 17.22 11.71 -5.58
CA ASN A 183 16.90 12.90 -6.38
C ASN A 183 18.13 13.51 -7.09
N LYS A 184 19.35 13.24 -6.60
CA LYS A 184 20.60 13.67 -7.25
C LYS A 184 20.98 12.81 -8.45
N ILE A 185 20.41 11.62 -8.61
CA ILE A 185 20.78 10.69 -9.68
C ILE A 185 20.12 11.13 -11.01
N PRO A 186 20.91 11.37 -12.08
CA PRO A 186 20.36 11.85 -13.35
C PRO A 186 19.27 10.95 -13.92
N GLY A 187 18.10 11.55 -14.18
CA GLY A 187 16.93 10.88 -14.76
C GLY A 187 16.17 9.97 -13.79
N CYS A 188 16.67 9.75 -12.57
CA CYS A 188 15.94 9.04 -11.54
C CYS A 188 14.72 9.87 -11.10
N LYS A 189 13.54 9.27 -11.09
CA LYS A 189 12.30 9.89 -10.64
C LYS A 189 11.89 9.29 -9.31
N PHE A 190 12.06 10.04 -8.23
CA PHE A 190 11.52 9.67 -6.93
C PHE A 190 10.01 9.95 -6.88
N VAL A 191 9.23 8.98 -6.43
CA VAL A 191 7.79 9.11 -6.21
C VAL A 191 7.45 8.66 -4.80
N LYS A 192 6.36 9.20 -4.25
CA LYS A 192 5.91 8.92 -2.88
C LYS A 192 4.51 8.30 -2.90
N ALA A 193 4.13 7.71 -1.77
CA ALA A 193 2.74 7.58 -1.37
C ALA A 193 2.11 8.97 -1.25
N ASP A 194 0.79 9.03 -1.32
CA ASP A 194 0.05 10.30 -1.22
C ASP A 194 0.20 10.92 0.19
N GLN A 195 0.48 10.10 1.22
CA GLN A 195 0.74 10.52 2.59
C GLN A 195 1.94 9.74 3.17
N PRO A 196 2.68 10.32 4.14
CA PRO A 196 3.67 9.58 4.95
C PRO A 196 3.09 8.30 5.54
N TRP A 197 3.89 7.25 5.63
CA TRP A 197 3.53 5.91 6.12
C TRP A 197 2.52 5.14 5.25
N GLY A 198 2.02 5.75 4.18
CA GLY A 198 1.18 5.07 3.19
C GLY A 198 1.97 4.05 2.38
N GLU A 199 1.29 2.98 1.95
CA GLU A 199 1.88 1.96 1.09
C GLU A 199 2.27 2.55 -0.28
N LYS A 200 3.51 2.34 -0.70
CA LYS A 200 3.98 2.66 -2.04
C LYS A 200 5.04 1.66 -2.48
N VAL A 201 4.71 0.92 -3.53
CA VAL A 201 5.65 0.07 -4.25
C VAL A 201 5.81 0.57 -5.67
N VAL A 202 7.05 0.60 -6.14
CA VAL A 202 7.39 0.99 -7.51
C VAL A 202 8.13 -0.17 -8.15
N VAL A 203 7.57 -0.66 -9.26
CA VAL A 203 8.25 -1.59 -10.17
C VAL A 203 8.71 -0.80 -11.39
N SER A 204 10.01 -0.80 -11.64
CA SER A 204 10.64 -0.13 -12.77
C SER A 204 11.77 -0.97 -13.33
N LYS A 205 12.72 -0.32 -14.02
CA LYS A 205 13.90 -0.96 -14.60
C LYS A 205 15.16 -0.25 -14.13
N THR A 206 16.21 -1.03 -13.88
CA THR A 206 17.58 -0.49 -13.78
C THR A 206 17.99 0.08 -15.13
N SER A 207 19.03 0.90 -15.15
CA SER A 207 19.54 1.52 -16.39
C SER A 207 20.08 0.51 -17.42
N ASP A 208 20.39 -0.72 -17.00
CA ASP A 208 20.74 -1.86 -17.85
C ASP A 208 19.58 -2.86 -18.09
N GLY A 209 18.37 -2.56 -17.62
CA GLY A 209 17.13 -3.23 -18.03
C GLY A 209 16.64 -4.37 -17.13
N ALA A 210 17.29 -4.62 -15.98
CA ALA A 210 16.78 -5.56 -14.98
C ALA A 210 15.54 -5.01 -14.28
N THR A 211 14.69 -5.90 -13.76
CA THR A 211 13.55 -5.48 -12.93
C THR A 211 14.06 -4.88 -11.63
N LEU A 212 13.62 -3.66 -11.33
CA LEU A 212 13.90 -2.94 -10.09
C LEU A 212 12.60 -2.79 -9.31
N ILE A 213 12.60 -3.16 -8.04
CA ILE A 213 11.45 -3.04 -7.16
C ILE A 213 11.86 -2.23 -5.93
N THR A 214 11.10 -1.21 -5.58
CA THR A 214 11.36 -0.41 -4.39
C THR A 214 10.08 -0.18 -3.61
N GLY A 215 10.14 -0.31 -2.28
CA GLY A 215 9.04 -0.01 -1.36
C GLY A 215 9.37 1.17 -0.45
N GLN A 216 8.39 2.03 -0.15
CA GLN A 216 8.64 3.28 0.58
C GLN A 216 8.96 3.08 2.07
N ASN A 217 8.25 2.19 2.75
CA ASN A 217 8.22 2.12 4.21
C ASN A 217 7.72 0.73 4.66
N PRO A 218 7.58 0.44 5.96
CA PRO A 218 7.12 -0.86 6.45
C PRO A 218 5.79 -1.35 5.84
N ALA A 219 4.83 -0.45 5.62
CA ALA A 219 3.54 -0.79 4.99
C ALA A 219 3.69 -1.31 3.55
N SER A 220 4.83 -1.02 2.91
CA SER A 220 5.14 -1.43 1.54
C SER A 220 5.86 -2.78 1.45
N ALA A 221 6.21 -3.41 2.57
CA ALA A 221 7.08 -4.58 2.61
C ALA A 221 6.54 -5.77 1.81
N THR A 222 5.28 -6.14 2.04
CA THR A 222 4.58 -7.23 1.33
C THR A 222 4.68 -7.08 -0.19
N GLY A 223 4.37 -5.89 -0.71
CA GLY A 223 4.34 -5.63 -2.16
C GLY A 223 5.73 -5.65 -2.83
N THR A 224 6.82 -5.58 -2.06
CA THR A 224 8.17 -5.74 -2.62
C THR A 224 8.53 -7.18 -3.01
N THR A 225 7.65 -8.16 -2.71
CA THR A 225 7.93 -9.60 -2.88
C THR A 225 7.01 -10.38 -3.83
N LEU A 226 5.73 -10.02 -3.95
CA LEU A 226 4.71 -10.94 -4.48
C LEU A 226 4.76 -11.21 -6.00
N THR A 227 5.16 -10.24 -6.82
CA THR A 227 4.80 -10.29 -8.27
C THR A 227 5.95 -10.08 -9.24
N ALA A 228 7.11 -9.60 -8.78
CA ALA A 228 8.19 -9.16 -9.68
C ALA A 228 9.53 -9.91 -9.48
N MET A 229 9.64 -10.78 -8.47
CA MET A 229 10.83 -11.62 -8.23
C MET A 229 10.78 -13.00 -8.91
N ILE A 230 9.60 -13.49 -9.30
CA ILE A 230 9.40 -14.86 -9.77
C ILE A 230 8.90 -14.84 -11.24
N PRO A 231 9.54 -15.59 -12.17
CA PRO A 231 9.13 -15.63 -13.57
C PRO A 231 7.68 -16.13 -13.78
N PRO A 232 6.99 -15.69 -14.86
CA PRO A 232 5.59 -16.04 -15.15
C PRO A 232 5.29 -17.54 -15.27
N HIS A 233 6.29 -18.39 -15.51
CA HIS A 233 6.11 -19.82 -15.81
C HIS A 233 5.74 -20.70 -14.61
N PHE A 234 5.71 -20.15 -13.41
CA PHE A 234 5.29 -20.87 -12.19
C PHE A 234 3.86 -20.54 -11.74
N TYR A 235 3.16 -19.67 -12.47
CA TYR A 235 1.77 -19.33 -12.19
C TYR A 235 0.81 -20.14 -13.07
N GLY A 236 -0.31 -20.58 -12.48
CA GLY A 236 -1.55 -20.83 -13.24
C GLY A 236 -2.02 -19.56 -13.97
N PRO A 237 -3.23 -19.54 -14.55
CA PRO A 237 -3.69 -18.39 -15.34
C PRO A 237 -3.54 -17.09 -14.53
N PRO A 238 -3.18 -15.98 -15.20
CA PRO A 238 -2.51 -14.85 -14.58
C PRO A 238 -3.36 -14.20 -13.49
N ILE A 239 -2.80 -14.13 -12.29
CA ILE A 239 -3.22 -13.20 -11.24
C ILE A 239 -2.61 -11.83 -11.60
N TRP A 240 -3.48 -10.95 -12.11
CA TRP A 240 -3.35 -9.48 -12.20
C TRP A 240 -2.31 -8.83 -13.14
N GLY A 241 -2.82 -8.05 -14.10
CA GLY A 241 -2.83 -6.58 -14.02
C GLY A 241 -1.51 -5.80 -14.03
N ILE A 242 -0.36 -6.41 -14.32
CA ILE A 242 0.86 -5.66 -14.60
C ILE A 242 0.67 -4.90 -15.92
N ASP A 243 0.71 -3.57 -15.85
CA ASP A 243 0.70 -2.66 -17.00
C ASP A 243 1.94 -2.92 -17.88
N ARG A 244 1.85 -3.93 -18.73
CA ARG A 244 2.74 -4.13 -19.86
C ARG A 244 2.17 -3.28 -20.98
N ASP A 245 2.52 -2.00 -21.03
CA ASP A 245 2.76 -1.21 -22.24
C ASP A 245 2.92 0.28 -21.88
N GLY A 246 4.16 0.77 -21.99
CA GLY A 246 4.39 2.21 -22.02
C GLY A 246 4.01 2.80 -23.39
N PRO A 247 3.33 3.96 -23.46
CA PRO A 247 3.15 4.66 -24.73
C PRO A 247 3.92 5.99 -24.74
N GLY A 248 4.78 6.18 -25.74
CA GLY A 248 5.09 7.55 -26.17
C GLY A 248 6.46 7.77 -26.79
N THR A 249 6.66 7.40 -28.06
CA THR A 249 7.53 8.18 -28.97
C THR A 249 7.18 7.94 -30.45
N LYS A 250 5.91 8.07 -30.86
CA LYS A 250 5.55 8.33 -32.28
C LYS A 250 4.29 9.19 -32.42
N LEU A 251 4.25 10.37 -31.81
CA LEU A 251 3.29 11.41 -32.21
C LEU A 251 3.76 12.83 -31.84
N ALA A 252 4.95 13.22 -32.32
CA ALA A 252 5.41 14.60 -32.20
C ALA A 252 5.98 15.10 -33.53
N LYS A 253 5.18 15.05 -34.60
CA LYS A 253 5.36 15.92 -35.77
C LYS A 253 3.99 16.24 -36.35
N ARG A 254 3.71 17.55 -36.43
CA ARG A 254 2.58 18.25 -37.06
C ARG A 254 1.37 18.51 -36.15
N LEU A 255 1.34 19.71 -35.59
CA LEU A 255 0.31 20.72 -35.91
C LEU A 255 0.65 22.02 -35.18
N ALA A 256 1.36 22.88 -35.90
CA ALA A 256 1.28 24.32 -35.67
C ALA A 256 0.06 24.83 -36.44
N ALA A 257 -0.61 25.82 -35.84
CA ALA A 257 -1.69 26.63 -36.39
C ALA A 257 -3.10 26.01 -36.44
N ALA A 258 -3.95 26.38 -35.48
CA ALA A 258 -5.24 27.00 -35.75
C ALA A 258 -5.81 27.63 -34.46
N LYS A 259 -6.09 28.94 -34.53
CA LYS A 259 -6.94 29.67 -33.58
C LYS A 259 -8.39 29.26 -33.82
N GLY A 260 -9.16 28.96 -32.77
CA GLY A 260 -10.59 28.73 -32.92
C GLY A 260 -11.25 28.27 -31.63
N VAL A 261 -12.06 29.16 -31.07
CA VAL A 261 -12.97 28.94 -29.94
C VAL A 261 -14.08 27.95 -30.33
N ALA A 262 -14.58 27.20 -29.34
CA ALA A 262 -15.76 26.33 -29.33
C ALA A 262 -15.55 24.86 -29.76
N ALA A 263 -15.24 24.01 -28.77
CA ALA A 263 -15.83 22.68 -28.53
C ALA A 263 -14.97 21.93 -27.49
N LEU A 264 -15.12 22.27 -26.20
CA LEU A 264 -14.56 21.51 -25.08
C LEU A 264 -15.72 21.27 -24.11
N GLN A 265 -16.53 20.27 -24.43
CA GLN A 265 -17.63 19.85 -23.54
C GLN A 265 -17.70 18.33 -23.40
N ASN A 266 -16.59 17.60 -23.57
CA ASN A 266 -16.61 16.13 -23.38
C ASN A 266 -15.31 15.51 -22.88
N VAL A 267 -14.48 16.25 -22.14
CA VAL A 267 -13.33 15.66 -21.42
C VAL A 267 -13.26 16.27 -20.03
N CYS A 268 -14.19 15.90 -19.15
CA CYS A 268 -14.14 16.32 -17.74
C CYS A 268 -14.54 15.19 -16.76
N CYS A 269 -14.56 13.94 -17.20
CA CYS A 269 -15.02 12.81 -16.39
C CYS A 269 -13.96 11.71 -16.33
N PHE A 270 -12.86 11.90 -15.59
CA PHE A 270 -11.94 10.79 -15.26
C PHE A 270 -11.18 10.93 -13.93
N ILE A 271 -11.66 11.70 -12.96
CA ILE A 271 -11.03 11.70 -11.64
C ILE A 271 -12.10 11.51 -10.56
N ALA A 272 -12.54 10.26 -10.42
CA ALA A 272 -12.91 9.76 -9.11
C ALA A 272 -11.61 9.59 -8.30
N SER A 273 -11.62 10.05 -7.04
CA SER A 273 -10.50 10.00 -6.09
C SER A 273 -9.73 8.66 -6.17
N ALA A 274 -8.40 8.73 -6.18
CA ALA A 274 -7.51 7.57 -6.32
C ALA A 274 -7.72 6.50 -5.23
N HIS A 275 -8.22 6.89 -4.06
CA HIS A 275 -8.55 6.01 -2.93
C HIS A 275 -9.73 5.07 -3.25
N MET A 276 -10.77 5.57 -3.91
CA MET A 276 -11.92 4.78 -4.35
C MET A 276 -11.56 3.77 -5.44
N LYS A 277 -10.65 4.18 -6.34
CA LYS A 277 -10.14 3.31 -7.41
C LYS A 277 -9.24 2.17 -6.89
N ARG A 278 -8.80 2.21 -5.62
CA ARG A 278 -8.03 1.14 -4.93
C ARG A 278 -8.93 -0.05 -4.59
N TYR A 279 -10.07 0.19 -3.94
CA TYR A 279 -11.02 -0.87 -3.56
C TYR A 279 -11.84 -1.44 -4.72
N ALA A 280 -12.00 -0.69 -5.82
CA ALA A 280 -12.57 -1.22 -7.06
C ALA A 280 -11.65 -2.27 -7.75
N ARG A 281 -10.34 -2.26 -7.42
CA ARG A 281 -9.32 -3.11 -8.03
C ARG A 281 -8.90 -4.30 -7.15
N ASP A 282 -8.94 -4.20 -5.82
CA ASP A 282 -8.58 -5.32 -4.92
C ASP A 282 -9.79 -6.09 -4.36
N GLU A 283 -9.87 -7.36 -4.79
CA GLU A 283 -10.34 -8.58 -4.09
C GLU A 283 -11.57 -8.57 -3.15
N ALA A 284 -12.61 -7.82 -3.50
CA ALA A 284 -13.94 -8.38 -3.32
C ALA A 284 -14.47 -8.79 -4.71
N ASP A 285 -14.66 -10.07 -4.91
CA ASP A 285 -15.16 -10.65 -6.14
C ASP A 285 -16.12 -11.81 -5.81
N ARG A 286 -16.52 -12.59 -6.82
CA ARG A 286 -17.45 -13.70 -6.62
C ARG A 286 -16.95 -14.71 -5.57
N PRO A 287 -15.66 -15.10 -5.54
CA PRO A 287 -15.08 -15.85 -4.43
C PRO A 287 -15.29 -15.22 -3.05
N ALA A 288 -14.99 -13.93 -2.88
CA ALA A 288 -15.19 -13.26 -1.59
C ALA A 288 -16.67 -13.25 -1.17
N LEU A 289 -17.58 -12.94 -2.10
CA LEU A 289 -19.03 -13.03 -1.87
C LEU A 289 -19.49 -14.47 -1.55
N ALA A 290 -18.86 -15.48 -2.15
CA ALA A 290 -19.15 -16.87 -1.84
C ALA A 290 -18.71 -17.27 -0.42
N GLY A 291 -17.66 -16.62 0.11
CA GLY A 291 -17.17 -16.82 1.47
C GLY A 291 -18.01 -16.16 2.56
N LEU A 292 -18.90 -15.22 2.22
CA LEU A 292 -19.79 -14.59 3.20
C LEU A 292 -20.86 -15.56 3.72
N THR A 293 -21.11 -15.50 5.03
CA THR A 293 -22.15 -16.28 5.67
C THR A 293 -23.53 -15.72 5.31
N VAL A 294 -24.36 -16.55 4.68
CA VAL A 294 -25.75 -16.20 4.37
C VAL A 294 -26.63 -16.53 5.57
N ALA A 295 -27.37 -15.55 6.08
CA ALA A 295 -28.30 -15.72 7.20
C ALA A 295 -29.54 -14.83 7.03
N ALA A 296 -30.61 -15.15 7.75
CA ALA A 296 -31.74 -14.23 7.85
C ALA A 296 -31.29 -12.94 8.56
N GLN A 297 -31.86 -11.80 8.15
CA GLN A 297 -31.60 -10.54 8.81
C GLN A 297 -32.04 -10.60 10.28
N GLY A 298 -31.16 -10.14 11.18
CA GLY A 298 -31.41 -10.06 12.61
C GLY A 298 -32.40 -8.96 12.99
N SER A 299 -32.78 -8.93 14.27
CA SER A 299 -33.73 -7.93 14.79
C SER A 299 -33.11 -6.52 14.84
N GLN A 300 -33.96 -5.51 14.67
CA GLN A 300 -33.62 -4.10 14.94
C GLN A 300 -33.69 -3.78 16.45
N ASP A 301 -34.22 -4.69 17.28
CA ASP A 301 -34.41 -4.44 18.71
C ASP A 301 -33.09 -4.04 19.38
N GLY A 302 -33.17 -2.99 20.20
CA GLY A 302 -32.02 -2.45 20.93
C GLY A 302 -31.05 -1.62 20.08
N TYR A 303 -31.28 -1.48 18.77
CA TYR A 303 -30.48 -0.59 17.94
C TYR A 303 -30.64 0.87 18.40
N ASP A 304 -29.51 1.51 18.66
CA ASP A 304 -29.38 2.95 18.80
C ASP A 304 -28.07 3.35 18.11
N ARG A 305 -28.14 4.42 17.31
CA ARG A 305 -26.99 4.93 16.57
C ARG A 305 -25.86 5.36 17.52
N ASP A 306 -26.21 5.82 18.72
CA ASP A 306 -25.24 6.27 19.73
C ASP A 306 -24.41 5.10 20.30
N LEU A 307 -24.83 3.85 20.09
CA LEU A 307 -24.03 2.66 20.42
C LEU A 307 -22.83 2.46 19.48
N PHE A 308 -22.75 3.22 18.40
CA PHE A 308 -21.61 3.31 17.49
C PHE A 308 -20.97 4.69 17.63
N PRO A 309 -20.08 4.92 18.61
CA PRO A 309 -19.36 6.18 18.72
C PRO A 309 -18.64 6.47 17.39
N HIS A 310 -19.05 7.54 16.71
CA HIS A 310 -18.56 7.89 15.39
C HIS A 310 -18.20 9.36 15.31
N TRP A 311 -17.30 9.65 14.38
CA TRP A 311 -16.55 10.91 14.32
C TRP A 311 -15.66 11.07 15.56
N ILE A 312 -14.94 10.00 15.90
CA ILE A 312 -13.90 10.10 16.95
C ILE A 312 -12.74 10.95 16.45
N SER A 313 -12.02 11.55 17.39
CA SER A 313 -10.77 12.27 17.12
C SER A 313 -9.75 11.33 16.46
N GLN A 314 -9.17 11.79 15.36
CA GLN A 314 -8.09 11.15 14.61
C GLN A 314 -6.75 11.88 14.83
N GLY A 315 -6.69 12.77 15.83
CA GLY A 315 -5.54 13.64 16.08
C GLY A 315 -5.52 14.89 15.19
N HIS A 316 -4.58 15.80 15.46
CA HIS A 316 -4.41 17.05 14.70
C HIS A 316 -5.69 17.90 14.55
N SER A 317 -6.55 17.88 15.57
CA SER A 317 -7.88 18.53 15.57
C SER A 317 -8.88 17.96 14.56
N CYS A 318 -8.56 16.88 13.85
CA CYS A 318 -9.45 16.20 12.93
C CYS A 318 -10.28 15.16 13.67
N ASP A 319 -11.56 15.07 13.36
CA ASP A 319 -12.32 13.85 13.59
C ASP A 319 -12.28 12.96 12.33
N THR A 320 -12.92 11.80 12.42
CA THR A 320 -12.95 10.84 11.31
C THR A 320 -13.68 11.40 10.08
N ARG A 321 -14.70 12.23 10.26
CA ARG A 321 -15.45 12.84 9.17
C ARG A 321 -14.55 13.79 8.37
N GLU A 322 -13.74 14.56 9.08
CA GLU A 322 -12.83 15.54 8.52
C GLU A 322 -11.69 14.87 7.75
N VAL A 323 -11.21 13.73 8.26
CA VAL A 323 -10.24 12.89 7.55
C VAL A 323 -10.81 12.36 6.23
N VAL A 324 -12.05 11.88 6.22
CA VAL A 324 -12.67 11.36 4.99
C VAL A 324 -12.90 12.47 3.97
N LEU A 325 -13.39 13.64 4.39
CA LEU A 325 -13.53 14.77 3.47
C LEU A 325 -12.19 15.21 2.88
N ALA A 326 -11.12 15.23 3.68
CA ALA A 326 -9.78 15.55 3.15
C ALA A 326 -9.25 14.47 2.19
N ARG A 327 -9.55 13.19 2.46
CA ARG A 327 -9.14 12.04 1.64
C ARG A 327 -9.84 11.98 0.28
N ASP A 328 -11.14 12.29 0.27
CA ASP A 328 -12.00 12.11 -0.91
C ASP A 328 -12.15 13.37 -1.75
N GLY A 329 -11.67 14.52 -1.26
CA GLY A 329 -11.66 15.78 -1.99
C GLY A 329 -10.33 16.07 -2.69
N GLU A 330 -10.41 16.92 -3.70
CA GLU A 330 -9.29 17.51 -4.42
C GLU A 330 -9.09 18.96 -3.97
N ASP A 331 -7.84 19.40 -3.87
CA ASP A 331 -7.44 20.76 -3.46
C ASP A 331 -8.11 21.23 -2.16
N VAL A 332 -8.23 20.32 -1.18
CA VAL A 332 -8.91 20.60 0.09
C VAL A 332 -8.01 21.45 0.99
N GLU A 333 -8.43 22.68 1.26
CA GLU A 333 -7.84 23.50 2.33
C GLU A 333 -8.64 23.34 3.62
N LYS A 334 -7.94 23.36 4.75
CA LYS A 334 -8.52 23.16 6.09
C LYS A 334 -8.17 24.33 6.99
N ASN A 335 -9.06 24.64 7.92
CA ASN A 335 -8.75 25.56 9.03
C ASN A 335 -8.03 24.84 10.18
N ASP A 336 -7.67 25.57 11.24
CA ASP A 336 -6.98 25.05 12.43
C ASP A 336 -7.79 23.99 13.20
N SER A 337 -9.11 23.91 12.96
CA SER A 337 -10.00 22.87 13.49
C SER A 337 -10.12 21.67 12.55
N CYS A 338 -9.21 21.55 11.58
CA CYS A 338 -9.21 20.53 10.52
C CYS A 338 -10.47 20.50 9.64
N SER A 339 -11.37 21.48 9.77
CA SER A 339 -12.58 21.52 8.98
C SER A 339 -12.27 22.05 7.58
N PRO A 340 -12.70 21.36 6.51
CA PRO A 340 -12.52 21.85 5.15
C PRO A 340 -13.14 23.25 4.97
N THR A 341 -12.39 24.17 4.40
CA THR A 341 -12.84 25.54 4.06
C THR A 341 -13.03 25.73 2.56
N SER A 342 -12.34 24.93 1.76
CA SER A 342 -12.44 24.86 0.30
C SER A 342 -12.05 23.46 -0.16
N GLY A 343 -12.40 23.12 -1.40
CA GLY A 343 -12.10 21.83 -2.02
C GLY A 343 -13.11 21.49 -3.10
N THR A 344 -12.86 20.40 -3.80
CA THR A 344 -13.75 19.83 -4.81
C THR A 344 -13.96 18.35 -4.53
N TRP A 345 -15.21 17.89 -4.46
CA TRP A 345 -15.54 16.51 -4.14
C TRP A 345 -16.41 15.89 -5.23
N TYR A 346 -15.96 14.77 -5.78
CA TYR A 346 -16.74 13.97 -6.70
C TYR A 346 -17.53 12.91 -5.93
N SER A 347 -18.87 12.92 -6.02
CA SER A 347 -19.69 11.86 -5.48
C SER A 347 -19.78 10.70 -6.48
N PRO A 348 -19.27 9.51 -6.11
CA PRO A 348 -19.33 8.35 -6.97
C PRO A 348 -20.73 7.75 -7.11
N TYR A 349 -21.68 8.10 -6.22
CA TYR A 349 -23.02 7.53 -6.27
C TYR A 349 -23.87 8.12 -7.38
N ASP A 350 -23.68 9.38 -7.73
CA ASP A 350 -24.47 10.06 -8.77
C ASP A 350 -23.61 10.73 -9.86
N GLY A 351 -22.28 10.68 -9.72
CA GLY A 351 -21.33 11.26 -10.65
C GLY A 351 -21.26 12.78 -10.62
N LYS A 352 -21.79 13.43 -9.57
CA LYS A 352 -21.78 14.89 -9.45
C LYS A 352 -20.56 15.37 -8.68
N THR A 353 -20.19 16.63 -8.91
CA THR A 353 -19.09 17.29 -8.22
C THR A 353 -19.62 18.46 -7.41
N TRP A 354 -19.14 18.59 -6.18
CA TRP A 354 -19.52 19.60 -5.21
C TRP A 354 -18.31 20.38 -4.72
N THR A 355 -18.50 21.65 -4.38
CA THR A 355 -17.45 22.51 -3.78
C THR A 355 -17.83 22.99 -2.39
N ASP A 356 -19.09 22.83 -1.99
CA ASP A 356 -19.55 23.08 -0.63
C ASP A 356 -19.61 21.77 0.14
N LYS A 357 -18.87 21.68 1.25
CA LYS A 357 -18.85 20.48 2.10
C LYS A 357 -20.20 20.13 2.71
N SER A 358 -21.15 21.08 2.76
CA SER A 358 -22.50 20.85 3.28
C SER A 358 -23.39 20.06 2.32
N ASP A 359 -23.03 20.01 1.03
CA ASP A 359 -23.67 19.14 0.03
C ASP A 359 -23.21 17.68 0.14
N LEU A 360 -22.28 17.38 1.05
CA LEU A 360 -21.69 16.06 1.23
C LEU A 360 -22.03 15.48 2.61
N ASP A 361 -22.42 14.21 2.60
CA ASP A 361 -22.38 13.37 3.78
C ASP A 361 -21.22 12.38 3.66
N ILE A 362 -20.74 11.86 4.80
CA ILE A 362 -19.88 10.68 4.81
C ILE A 362 -20.78 9.47 4.99
N ASP A 363 -20.87 8.64 3.96
CA ASP A 363 -21.62 7.39 4.01
C ASP A 363 -20.84 6.32 4.77
N HIS A 364 -21.59 5.53 5.54
CA HIS A 364 -21.19 4.20 5.99
C HIS A 364 -21.67 3.20 4.93
N VAL A 365 -20.76 2.73 4.07
CA VAL A 365 -21.08 1.90 2.90
C VAL A 365 -21.96 0.74 3.29
N VAL A 366 -21.61 0.01 4.36
CA VAL A 366 -22.57 -0.81 5.12
C VAL A 366 -23.13 0.06 6.27
N PRO A 367 -24.43 0.44 6.26
CA PRO A 367 -25.01 1.28 7.29
C PRO A 367 -24.89 0.71 8.70
N LEU A 368 -24.77 1.57 9.72
CA LEU A 368 -24.63 1.13 11.11
C LEU A 368 -25.82 0.25 11.58
N SER A 369 -27.04 0.59 11.16
CA SER A 369 -28.23 -0.24 11.45
C SER A 369 -28.22 -1.56 10.66
N ASN A 370 -27.75 -1.57 9.42
CA ASN A 370 -27.59 -2.81 8.67
C ASN A 370 -26.54 -3.73 9.36
N ALA A 371 -25.41 -3.16 9.80
CA ALA A 371 -24.40 -3.87 10.56
C ALA A 371 -24.98 -4.46 11.86
N TRP A 372 -25.81 -3.69 12.59
CA TRP A 372 -26.52 -4.18 13.78
C TRP A 372 -27.32 -5.45 13.48
N LYS A 373 -28.19 -5.38 12.46
CA LYS A 373 -29.03 -6.50 12.02
C LYS A 373 -28.24 -7.68 11.44
N SER A 374 -26.97 -7.50 11.07
CA SER A 374 -26.15 -8.56 10.44
C SER A 374 -25.04 -9.13 11.33
N GLY A 375 -24.92 -8.67 12.58
CA GLY A 375 -24.00 -9.25 13.58
C GLY A 375 -23.46 -8.26 14.62
N ALA A 376 -23.57 -6.95 14.38
CA ALA A 376 -22.99 -5.94 15.28
C ALA A 376 -23.79 -5.69 16.57
N SER A 377 -24.98 -6.28 16.72
CA SER A 377 -25.72 -6.28 17.98
C SER A 377 -24.93 -6.92 19.13
N ASP A 378 -24.12 -7.93 18.82
CA ASP A 378 -23.37 -8.72 19.80
C ASP A 378 -21.97 -8.14 20.08
N TRP A 379 -21.60 -7.08 19.37
CA TRP A 379 -20.29 -6.46 19.50
C TRP A 379 -20.14 -5.67 20.81
N THR A 380 -18.89 -5.46 21.21
CA THR A 380 -18.56 -4.44 22.21
C THR A 380 -18.71 -3.04 21.62
N THR A 381 -18.79 -2.03 22.47
CA THR A 381 -18.80 -0.62 22.02
C THR A 381 -17.53 -0.27 21.25
N ASP A 382 -16.37 -0.80 21.65
CA ASP A 382 -15.09 -0.54 20.96
C ASP A 382 -15.09 -1.13 19.54
N GLN A 383 -15.67 -2.32 19.34
CA GLN A 383 -15.83 -2.92 18.01
C GLN A 383 -16.77 -2.10 17.12
N ARG A 384 -17.91 -1.63 17.67
CA ARG A 384 -18.82 -0.73 16.96
C ARG A 384 -18.17 0.61 16.62
N GLN A 385 -17.38 1.17 17.54
CA GLN A 385 -16.58 2.37 17.31
C GLN A 385 -15.55 2.14 16.20
N ALA A 386 -14.81 1.03 16.22
CA ALA A 386 -13.85 0.71 15.18
C ALA A 386 -14.52 0.60 13.80
N PHE A 387 -15.66 -0.09 13.69
CA PHE A 387 -16.45 -0.17 12.46
C PHE A 387 -16.94 1.19 11.96
N ALA A 388 -17.45 2.02 12.87
CA ALA A 388 -18.03 3.31 12.49
C ALA A 388 -16.97 4.36 12.11
N ASN A 389 -15.70 4.11 12.42
CA ASN A 389 -14.58 5.01 12.11
C ASN A 389 -13.50 4.33 11.24
N ASP A 390 -13.86 3.28 10.51
CA ASP A 390 -12.90 2.53 9.68
C ASP A 390 -12.43 3.36 8.48
N LEU A 391 -11.15 3.72 8.51
CA LEU A 391 -10.43 4.42 7.45
C LEU A 391 -9.57 3.48 6.58
N GLU A 392 -9.41 2.23 6.99
CA GLU A 392 -8.54 1.22 6.36
C GLU A 392 -9.27 0.37 5.31
N ASN A 393 -10.58 0.18 5.46
CA ASN A 393 -11.42 -0.52 4.49
C ASN A 393 -12.44 0.46 3.86
N PRO A 394 -13.17 0.06 2.80
CA PRO A 394 -14.05 0.98 2.08
C PRO A 394 -15.38 1.20 2.81
N GLN A 395 -15.34 1.41 4.12
CA GLN A 395 -16.53 1.59 4.94
C GLN A 395 -17.01 3.04 4.97
N LEU A 396 -16.10 4.02 4.86
CA LEU A 396 -16.45 5.44 4.86
C LEU A 396 -16.21 6.08 3.49
N LEU A 397 -17.14 6.92 3.02
CA LEU A 397 -17.04 7.58 1.72
C LEU A 397 -17.76 8.93 1.65
N ALA A 398 -17.11 9.97 1.14
CA ALA A 398 -17.79 11.24 0.85
C ALA A 398 -18.72 11.13 -0.37
N VAL A 399 -20.01 11.41 -0.19
CA VAL A 399 -21.04 11.30 -1.24
C VAL A 399 -22.04 12.45 -1.16
N THR A 400 -22.80 12.68 -2.23
CA THR A 400 -23.91 13.64 -2.25
C THR A 400 -24.88 13.34 -1.11
N ASN A 401 -25.13 14.33 -0.25
CA ASN A 401 -25.91 14.17 0.98
C ASN A 401 -27.32 13.60 0.73
N SER A 402 -28.03 14.10 -0.29
CA SER A 402 -29.40 13.69 -0.61
C SER A 402 -29.47 12.23 -1.08
N VAL A 403 -28.47 11.78 -1.84
CA VAL A 403 -28.36 10.40 -2.32
C VAL A 403 -28.03 9.45 -1.18
N ASN A 404 -27.17 9.87 -0.24
CA ASN A 404 -26.90 9.08 0.97
C ASN A 404 -28.13 8.94 1.88
N ARG A 405 -28.90 10.03 2.02
CA ARG A 405 -30.12 10.04 2.83
C ARG A 405 -31.24 9.23 2.18
N GLU A 406 -31.25 9.12 0.85
CA GLU A 406 -32.12 8.20 0.14
C GLU A 406 -31.77 6.73 0.45
N LYS A 407 -30.48 6.38 0.46
CA LYS A 407 -29.99 5.05 0.87
C LYS A 407 -30.38 4.67 2.30
N SER A 408 -30.36 5.61 3.25
CA SER A 408 -30.70 5.34 4.66
C SER A 408 -29.90 4.16 5.24
N ASP A 409 -30.58 3.11 5.71
CA ASP A 409 -30.03 1.86 6.23
C ASP A 409 -30.26 0.66 5.29
N ASP A 410 -30.65 0.92 4.04
CA ASP A 410 -30.96 -0.10 3.05
C ASP A 410 -29.73 -0.90 2.61
N GLY A 411 -29.96 -2.17 2.28
CA GLY A 411 -29.00 -3.04 1.63
C GLY A 411 -29.03 -2.93 0.09
N PRO A 412 -28.05 -3.51 -0.62
CA PRO A 412 -27.98 -3.56 -2.09
C PRO A 412 -29.24 -4.11 -2.78
N GLU A 413 -30.04 -4.89 -2.08
CA GLU A 413 -31.32 -5.45 -2.52
C GLU A 413 -32.43 -4.39 -2.64
N ASP A 414 -32.40 -3.37 -1.78
CA ASP A 414 -33.43 -2.33 -1.68
C ASP A 414 -32.97 -1.01 -2.28
N TRP A 415 -31.67 -0.72 -2.21
CA TRP A 415 -31.08 0.51 -2.74
C TRP A 415 -29.77 0.24 -3.50
N LYS A 416 -29.58 0.96 -4.61
CA LYS A 416 -28.32 0.96 -5.37
C LYS A 416 -27.96 2.39 -5.79
N PRO A 417 -26.66 2.72 -5.95
CA PRO A 417 -26.24 4.03 -6.41
C PRO A 417 -26.94 4.47 -7.71
N PRO A 418 -27.42 5.72 -7.86
CA PRO A 418 -28.03 6.16 -9.13
C PRO A 418 -27.11 5.99 -10.36
N LEU A 419 -25.80 6.13 -10.18
CA LEU A 419 -24.80 5.92 -11.21
C LEU A 419 -24.49 4.42 -11.38
N THR A 420 -25.12 3.81 -12.38
CA THR A 420 -24.98 2.37 -12.69
C THR A 420 -23.55 1.91 -12.97
N SER A 421 -22.70 2.77 -13.56
CA SER A 421 -21.28 2.45 -13.77
C SER A 421 -20.49 2.26 -12.46
N TYR A 422 -21.10 2.58 -11.32
CA TYR A 422 -20.51 2.41 -10.00
C TYR A 422 -20.96 1.13 -9.29
N TYR A 423 -21.86 0.33 -9.88
CA TYR A 423 -22.41 -0.88 -9.27
C TYR A 423 -21.36 -1.92 -8.90
N CYS A 424 -20.51 -2.29 -9.85
CA CYS A 424 -19.38 -3.19 -9.61
C CYS A 424 -18.58 -2.72 -8.40
N THR A 425 -18.11 -1.47 -8.39
CA THR A 425 -17.30 -0.91 -7.28
C THR A 425 -18.04 -0.94 -5.95
N TYR A 426 -19.30 -0.50 -5.91
CA TYR A 426 -20.10 -0.49 -4.69
C TYR A 426 -20.28 -1.90 -4.12
N ALA A 427 -20.61 -2.88 -4.96
CA ALA A 427 -20.79 -4.27 -4.53
C ALA A 427 -19.49 -4.86 -3.97
N LYS A 428 -18.34 -4.56 -4.59
CA LYS A 428 -17.02 -4.96 -4.06
C LYS A 428 -16.77 -4.36 -2.67
N MET A 429 -17.02 -3.07 -2.51
CA MET A 429 -16.83 -2.41 -1.22
C MET A 429 -17.73 -3.01 -0.14
N TRP A 430 -19.00 -3.24 -0.45
CA TRP A 430 -19.96 -3.86 0.45
C TRP A 430 -19.50 -5.26 0.90
N VAL A 431 -19.10 -6.11 -0.05
CA VAL A 431 -18.58 -7.47 0.23
C VAL A 431 -17.32 -7.41 1.09
N ARG A 432 -16.40 -6.49 0.79
CA ARG A 432 -15.17 -6.31 1.59
C ARG A 432 -15.49 -5.95 3.03
N VAL A 433 -16.37 -4.98 3.26
CA VAL A 433 -16.76 -4.56 4.61
C VAL A 433 -17.42 -5.72 5.36
N LYS A 434 -18.40 -6.40 4.74
CA LYS A 434 -19.07 -7.55 5.36
C LYS A 434 -18.07 -8.66 5.70
N SER A 435 -17.09 -8.90 4.84
CA SER A 435 -16.05 -9.92 5.08
C SER A 435 -15.12 -9.56 6.22
N VAL A 436 -14.59 -8.33 6.25
CA VAL A 436 -13.62 -7.87 7.26
C VAL A 436 -14.24 -7.92 8.66
N TYR A 437 -15.51 -7.52 8.76
CA TYR A 437 -16.22 -7.46 10.03
C TYR A 437 -17.01 -8.73 10.36
N ASN A 438 -16.89 -9.78 9.53
CA ASN A 438 -17.61 -11.03 9.69
C ASN A 438 -19.13 -10.83 9.88
N LEU A 439 -19.71 -9.90 9.13
CA LEU A 439 -21.13 -9.63 9.09
C LEU A 439 -21.82 -10.57 8.10
N THR A 440 -23.03 -10.99 8.44
CA THR A 440 -23.86 -11.82 7.56
C THR A 440 -24.48 -11.00 6.42
N ILE A 441 -24.89 -11.71 5.37
CA ILE A 441 -25.71 -11.16 4.29
C ILE A 441 -26.99 -11.98 4.14
N THR A 442 -28.08 -11.36 3.69
CA THR A 442 -29.30 -12.10 3.34
C THR A 442 -29.16 -12.81 1.99
N GLN A 443 -30.10 -13.70 1.67
CA GLN A 443 -30.13 -14.35 0.35
C GLN A 443 -30.46 -13.35 -0.77
N ASP A 444 -31.32 -12.36 -0.49
CA ASP A 444 -31.71 -11.32 -1.45
C ASP A 444 -30.57 -10.32 -1.66
N GLU A 445 -29.90 -9.91 -0.57
CA GLU A 445 -28.67 -9.10 -0.58
C GLU A 445 -27.58 -9.78 -1.42
N LYS A 446 -27.36 -11.10 -1.25
CA LYS A 446 -26.43 -11.88 -2.06
C LYS A 446 -26.82 -11.87 -3.55
N GLY A 447 -28.10 -11.98 -3.86
CA GLY A 447 -28.61 -11.90 -5.24
C GLY A 447 -28.31 -10.54 -5.87
N ALA A 448 -28.61 -9.45 -5.16
CA ALA A 448 -28.36 -8.11 -5.63
C ALA A 448 -26.87 -7.81 -5.83
N LEU A 449 -26.01 -8.30 -4.94
CA LEU A 449 -24.56 -8.19 -5.06
C LEU A 449 -24.03 -8.97 -6.27
N VAL A 450 -24.57 -10.16 -6.56
CA VAL A 450 -24.24 -10.91 -7.79
C VAL A 450 -24.57 -10.08 -9.03
N ASP A 451 -25.78 -9.52 -9.11
CA ASP A 451 -26.21 -8.74 -10.27
C ASP A 451 -25.35 -7.48 -10.47
N MET A 452 -24.94 -6.83 -9.37
CA MET A 452 -24.07 -5.66 -9.42
C MET A 452 -22.63 -6.01 -9.81
N LEU A 453 -22.12 -7.17 -9.37
CA LEU A 453 -20.81 -7.68 -9.78
C LEU A 453 -20.80 -8.14 -11.25
N ASP A 454 -21.96 -8.46 -11.85
CA ASP A 454 -22.10 -8.71 -13.29
C ASP A 454 -21.99 -7.45 -14.15
N SER A 455 -21.97 -6.27 -13.53
CA SER A 455 -21.67 -5.01 -14.21
C SER A 455 -20.17 -4.71 -14.29
N CYS A 456 -19.32 -5.59 -13.74
CA CYS A 456 -17.88 -5.58 -14.00
C CYS A 456 -17.62 -6.15 -15.41
#